data_AF-A0A1G4VP71-F1
#
_entry.id   AF-A0A1G4VP71-F1
#
_cell.length_a   1.000
_cell.length_b   1.000
_cell.length_c   1.000
_cell.angle_alpha   90.00
_cell.angle_beta   90.00
_cell.angle_gamma   90.00
#
_symmetry.space_group_name_H-M   'P 1'
#
loop_
_entity.id
_entity.type
_entity.pdbx_description
1 polymer ?
#
loop_
_entity_poly.entity_id
_entity_poly.type
_entity_poly.pdbx_seq_one_letter_code
_entity_poly.pdbx_strand_id
1 'polypeptide(L)'
;MRKQNFVGGYYRLEPKKRLDVIVRNFDNFPGVMKEYENKMYEWIIGNRAKARQDAQGDLGVRIQSGANSVSPIENEVSERTLVEAIIKNGRLDESCRNIYERDDIIRGLNEIKLMRYEYGRVIDKLQTLRPWDRELFEKYITSPKRSVRLSQELKMTEDAVRNKMYRIKKELYSNFADSLGVYDDDSIIFLDVI
;
A
#
# COMPACT_ATOMS: atom_id res chain seq x y z
N MET A 1 -6.38 -20.39 -1.83
CA MET A 1 -5.79 -19.47 -2.83
C MET A 1 -4.49 -18.96 -2.24
N ARG A 2 -3.33 -19.20 -2.87
CA ARG A 2 -2.02 -18.76 -2.31
C ARG A 2 -2.01 -17.24 -2.27
N LYS A 3 -1.88 -16.64 -1.07
CA LYS A 3 -1.58 -15.22 -0.90
C LYS A 3 -0.19 -14.99 -1.48
N GLN A 4 -0.12 -14.58 -2.75
CA GLN A 4 1.15 -14.18 -3.35
C GLN A 4 1.53 -12.86 -2.68
N ASN A 5 2.56 -12.89 -1.83
CA ASN A 5 2.98 -11.72 -1.07
C ASN A 5 3.81 -10.83 -2.00
N PHE A 6 3.16 -9.89 -2.68
CA PHE A 6 3.80 -8.91 -3.59
C PHE A 6 4.35 -7.69 -2.84
N VAL A 7 4.16 -7.66 -1.52
CA VAL A 7 4.57 -6.60 -0.60
C VAL A 7 6.09 -6.57 -0.45
N GLY A 8 6.70 -5.39 -0.57
CA GLY A 8 8.17 -5.20 -0.55
C GLY A 8 8.83 -5.37 -1.92
N GLY A 9 8.02 -5.37 -2.98
CA GLY A 9 8.43 -5.51 -4.36
C GLY A 9 7.39 -5.03 -5.37
N TYR A 10 6.29 -4.43 -4.89
CA TYR A 10 5.20 -3.94 -5.74
C TYR A 10 5.71 -2.85 -6.68
N TYR A 11 6.59 -1.96 -6.20
CA TYR A 11 7.17 -0.89 -7.00
C TYR A 11 8.00 -1.43 -8.19
N ARG A 12 8.60 -2.62 -8.06
CA ARG A 12 9.44 -3.26 -9.09
C ARG A 12 8.64 -3.92 -10.20
N LEU A 13 7.33 -4.08 -10.01
CA LEU A 13 6.46 -4.65 -11.01
C LEU A 13 6.18 -3.60 -12.09
N GLU A 14 6.22 -4.02 -13.35
CA GLU A 14 5.73 -3.21 -14.47
C GLU A 14 4.29 -2.72 -14.22
N PRO A 15 3.88 -1.52 -14.71
CA PRO A 15 2.56 -0.96 -14.47
C PRO A 15 1.40 -1.93 -14.77
N LYS A 16 1.49 -2.66 -15.88
CA LYS A 16 0.50 -3.69 -16.25
C LYS A 16 0.41 -4.83 -15.24
N LYS A 17 1.54 -5.26 -14.66
CA LYS A 17 1.57 -6.29 -13.62
C LYS A 17 1.00 -5.78 -12.30
N ARG A 18 1.23 -4.51 -11.96
CA ARG A 18 0.62 -3.86 -10.79
C ARG A 18 -0.91 -3.80 -10.91
N LEU A 19 -1.41 -3.39 -12.08
CA LEU A 19 -2.85 -3.45 -12.38
C LEU A 19 -3.42 -4.87 -12.25
N ASP A 20 -2.73 -5.88 -12.80
CA ASP A 20 -3.10 -7.28 -12.65
C ASP A 20 -3.20 -7.70 -11.17
N VAL A 21 -2.23 -7.30 -10.36
CA VAL A 21 -2.20 -7.58 -8.91
C VAL A 21 -3.40 -6.95 -8.20
N ILE A 22 -3.69 -5.67 -8.48
CA ILE A 22 -4.85 -4.98 -7.93
C ILE A 22 -6.14 -5.72 -8.31
N VAL A 23 -6.38 -5.96 -9.61
CA VAL A 23 -7.62 -6.57 -10.10
C VAL A 23 -7.80 -8.00 -9.57
N ARG A 24 -6.72 -8.76 -9.39
CA ARG A 24 -6.80 -10.13 -8.86
C ARG A 24 -7.13 -10.16 -7.37
N ASN A 25 -6.69 -9.17 -6.63
CA ASN A 25 -6.83 -9.09 -5.18
C ASN A 25 -7.83 -8.01 -4.75
N PHE A 26 -8.68 -7.50 -5.66
CA PHE A 26 -9.43 -6.25 -5.51
C PHE A 26 -10.02 -6.05 -4.09
N ASP A 27 -10.84 -6.99 -3.63
CA ASP A 27 -11.50 -6.92 -2.31
C ASP A 27 -10.53 -6.96 -1.14
N ASN A 28 -9.45 -7.72 -1.27
CA ASN A 28 -8.47 -7.92 -0.22
C ASN A 28 -7.28 -6.96 -0.34
N PHE A 29 -7.20 -6.14 -1.39
CA PHE A 29 -6.08 -5.25 -1.65
C PHE A 29 -5.91 -4.21 -0.52
N PRO A 30 -6.99 -3.58 0.01
CA PRO A 30 -6.90 -2.76 1.21
C PRO A 30 -6.36 -3.51 2.42
N GLY A 31 -6.74 -4.77 2.61
CA GLY A 31 -6.23 -5.63 3.68
C GLY A 31 -4.74 -5.92 3.53
N VAL A 32 -4.26 -6.17 2.32
CA VAL A 32 -2.83 -6.36 2.03
C VAL A 32 -2.04 -5.08 2.27
N MET A 33 -2.55 -3.92 1.83
CA MET A 33 -1.95 -2.61 2.13
C MET A 33 -1.86 -2.39 3.64
N LYS A 34 -2.92 -2.69 4.38
CA LYS A 34 -2.95 -2.52 5.84
C LYS A 34 -1.94 -3.43 6.55
N GLU A 35 -1.79 -4.67 6.09
CA GLU A 35 -0.76 -5.58 6.60
C GLU A 35 0.65 -5.01 6.36
N TYR A 36 0.89 -4.40 5.20
CA TYR A 36 2.18 -3.78 4.91
C TYR A 36 2.45 -2.54 5.76
N GLU A 37 1.44 -1.68 5.94
CA GLU A 37 1.52 -0.54 6.85
C GLU A 37 1.88 -0.95 8.27
N ASN A 38 1.30 -2.04 8.77
CA ASN A 38 1.62 -2.56 10.11
C ASN A 38 3.07 -3.05 10.20
N LYS A 39 3.59 -3.70 9.15
CA LYS A 39 5.02 -4.09 9.10
C LYS A 39 5.93 -2.87 9.08
N MET A 40 5.58 -1.84 8.31
CA MET A 40 6.33 -0.58 8.29
C MET A 40 6.29 0.12 9.65
N TYR A 41 5.16 0.08 10.35
CA TYR A 41 5.01 0.61 11.70
C TYR A 41 5.98 -0.07 12.68
N GLU A 42 5.96 -1.41 12.73
CA GLU A 42 6.86 -2.19 13.59
C GLU A 42 8.34 -1.92 13.25
N TRP A 43 8.66 -1.82 11.96
CA TRP A 43 10.02 -1.58 11.50
C TRP A 43 10.54 -0.19 11.89
N ILE A 44 9.73 0.85 11.70
CA ILE A 44 10.08 2.23 12.09
C ILE A 44 10.28 2.33 13.60
N ILE A 45 9.40 1.72 14.40
CA ILE A 45 9.54 1.70 15.87
C ILE A 45 10.83 1.00 16.28
N GLY A 46 11.11 -0.18 15.72
CA GLY A 46 12.31 -0.93 16.03
C GLY A 46 13.59 -0.15 15.73
N ASN A 47 13.68 0.47 14.55
CA ASN A 47 14.84 1.25 14.15
C ASN A 47 15.02 2.53 15.00
N ARG A 48 13.92 3.18 15.40
CA ARG A 48 13.97 4.33 16.31
C ARG A 48 14.40 3.95 17.72
N ALA A 49 13.88 2.84 18.25
CA ALA A 49 14.27 2.33 19.56
C ALA A 49 15.76 1.98 19.60
N LYS A 50 16.27 1.33 18.55
CA LYS A 50 17.70 1.04 18.40
C LYS A 50 18.55 2.30 18.34
N ALA A 51 18.16 3.28 17.53
CA ALA A 51 18.88 4.57 17.44
C ALA A 51 18.94 5.30 18.80
N ARG A 52 17.87 5.24 19.61
CA ARG A 52 17.86 5.79 20.98
C ARG A 52 18.81 5.03 21.91
N GLN A 53 18.80 3.70 21.85
CA GLN A 53 19.67 2.87 22.67
C GLN A 53 21.14 3.13 22.37
N ASP A 54 21.50 3.25 21.09
CA ASP A 54 22.89 3.52 20.68
C ASP A 54 23.32 4.94 21.05
N ALA A 55 22.42 5.93 20.96
CA ALA A 55 22.69 7.28 21.44
C ALA A 55 22.91 7.37 22.96
N GLN A 56 22.38 6.41 23.73
CA GLN A 56 22.64 6.27 25.17
C GLN A 56 23.93 5.49 25.48
N GLY A 57 24.49 4.80 24.47
CA GLY A 57 25.55 3.79 24.54
C GLY A 57 26.97 4.26 24.82
N ASP A 58 27.15 5.31 25.64
CA ASP A 58 28.44 5.63 26.28
C ASP A 58 28.27 6.33 27.66
N LEU A 59 27.03 6.61 28.08
CA LEU A 59 26.74 7.21 29.37
C LEU A 59 26.42 6.10 30.38
N GLY A 60 27.47 5.45 30.87
CA GLY A 60 27.47 4.71 32.15
C GLY A 60 27.20 5.60 33.38
N VAL A 61 26.46 6.71 33.21
CA VAL A 61 26.14 7.68 34.23
C VAL A 61 24.65 7.58 34.49
N ARG A 62 24.30 7.01 35.65
CA ARG A 62 22.95 7.08 36.20
C ARG A 62 22.58 8.56 36.37
N ILE A 63 21.84 9.13 35.42
CA ILE A 63 21.26 10.45 35.60
C ILE A 63 20.06 10.27 36.53
N GLN A 64 20.26 10.55 37.83
CA GLN A 64 19.15 10.88 38.73
C GLN A 64 18.61 12.25 38.31
N SER A 65 17.84 12.30 37.22
CA SER A 65 17.17 13.53 36.78
C SER A 65 15.93 13.77 37.63
N GLY A 66 15.97 14.81 38.45
CA GLY A 66 14.85 15.28 39.24
C GLY A 66 13.68 15.80 38.40
N ALA A 67 12.48 15.71 39.01
CA ALA A 67 11.31 16.55 38.80
C ALA A 67 11.06 17.08 37.38
N ASN A 68 10.64 16.20 36.47
CA ASN A 68 9.68 16.43 35.37
C ASN A 68 9.64 15.16 34.50
N SER A 69 9.26 14.04 35.11
CA SER A 69 9.13 12.77 34.40
C SER A 69 7.83 12.79 33.58
N VAL A 70 7.95 13.08 32.28
CA VAL A 70 6.90 12.71 31.31
C VAL A 70 6.62 11.23 31.51
N SER A 71 5.35 10.87 31.71
CA SER A 71 4.98 9.50 32.03
C SER A 71 5.45 8.57 30.91
N PRO A 72 5.94 7.35 31.22
CA PRO A 72 6.24 6.34 30.21
C PRO A 72 5.10 6.15 29.19
N ILE A 73 3.85 6.31 29.65
CA ILE A 73 2.63 6.22 28.83
C ILE A 73 2.52 7.39 27.85
N GLU A 74 2.82 8.62 28.28
CA GLU A 74 2.78 9.82 27.41
C GLU A 74 3.83 9.76 26.31
N ASN A 75 5.00 9.17 26.61
CA ASN A 75 6.05 8.93 25.62
C ASN A 75 5.64 7.87 24.58
N GLU A 76 5.00 6.77 25.02
CA GLU A 76 4.53 5.71 24.12
C GLU A 76 3.39 6.19 23.19
N VAL A 77 2.44 6.96 23.72
CA VAL A 77 1.35 7.56 22.94
C VAL A 77 1.89 8.57 21.91
N SER A 78 2.87 9.38 22.29
CA SER A 78 3.53 10.34 21.39
C SER A 78 4.28 9.64 20.27
N GLU A 79 5.00 8.57 20.57
CA GLU A 79 5.73 7.77 19.58
C GLU A 79 4.79 7.10 18.58
N ARG A 80 3.71 6.49 19.06
CA ARG A 80 2.71 5.86 18.20
C ARG A 80 2.08 6.86 17.25
N THR A 81 1.66 8.01 17.76
CA THR A 81 1.03 9.08 16.96
C THR A 81 1.98 9.58 15.87
N LEU A 82 3.26 9.72 16.19
CA LEU A 82 4.31 10.10 15.24
C LEU A 82 4.46 9.07 14.11
N VAL A 83 4.60 7.78 14.43
CA VAL A 83 4.79 6.74 13.42
C VAL A 83 3.55 6.56 12.54
N GLU A 84 2.35 6.67 13.12
CA GLU A 84 1.09 6.69 12.35
C GLU A 84 1.06 7.87 11.36
N ALA A 85 1.52 9.06 11.77
CA ALA A 85 1.62 10.22 10.90
C ALA A 85 2.66 10.03 9.78
N ILE A 86 3.81 9.43 10.08
CA ILE A 86 4.86 9.10 9.09
C ILE A 86 4.30 8.19 7.99
N ILE A 87 3.60 7.11 8.38
CA ILE A 87 3.01 6.16 7.43
C ILE A 87 1.91 6.83 6.61
N LYS A 88 1.02 7.59 7.27
CA LYS A 88 -0.09 8.28 6.60
C LYS A 88 0.40 9.29 5.57
N ASN A 89 1.42 10.07 5.91
CA ASN A 89 1.99 11.09 5.03
C ASN A 89 3.04 10.52 4.07
N GLY A 90 3.45 9.26 4.28
CA GLY A 90 4.54 8.57 3.59
C GLY A 90 5.83 9.39 3.52
N ARG A 91 6.19 10.07 4.61
CA ARG A 91 7.42 10.87 4.70
C ARG A 91 8.01 10.77 6.09
N LEU A 92 9.32 10.60 6.14
CA LEU A 92 10.09 10.80 7.36
C LEU A 92 10.30 12.30 7.57
N ASP A 93 10.17 12.75 8.81
CA ASP A 93 10.45 14.13 9.19
C ASP A 93 11.77 14.22 9.97
N GLU A 94 12.08 15.43 10.45
CA GLU A 94 13.28 15.74 11.22
C GLU A 94 13.42 14.86 12.48
N SER A 95 12.30 14.41 13.07
CA SER A 95 12.34 13.52 14.24
C SER A 95 12.97 12.16 13.92
N CYS A 96 13.13 11.81 12.64
CA CYS A 96 13.72 10.57 12.15
C CYS A 96 15.11 10.77 11.52
N ARG A 97 15.81 11.88 11.80
CA ARG A 97 17.13 12.15 11.19
C ARG A 97 18.14 11.00 11.39
N ASN A 98 18.15 10.38 12.57
CA ASN A 98 19.11 9.32 12.93
C ASN A 98 18.50 7.91 12.88
N ILE A 99 17.41 7.72 12.13
CA ILE A 99 16.79 6.40 12.02
C ILE A 99 17.69 5.46 11.20
N TYR A 100 17.88 4.24 11.68
CA TYR A 100 18.52 3.18 10.91
C TYR A 100 17.69 2.80 9.68
N GLU A 101 18.36 2.34 8.63
CA GLU A 101 17.72 1.82 7.40
C GLU A 101 16.77 2.85 6.75
N ARG A 102 17.11 4.14 6.86
CA ARG A 102 16.30 5.26 6.39
C ARG A 102 15.83 5.09 4.94
N ASP A 103 16.72 4.66 4.06
CA ASP A 103 16.40 4.53 2.63
C ASP A 103 15.45 3.37 2.34
N ASP A 104 15.58 2.25 3.05
CA ASP A 104 14.62 1.14 2.97
C ASP A 104 13.25 1.56 3.50
N ILE A 105 13.22 2.33 4.59
CA ILE A 105 11.99 2.87 5.16
C ILE A 105 11.31 3.83 4.16
N ILE A 106 12.07 4.76 3.55
CA ILE A 106 11.55 5.69 2.53
C ILE A 106 10.98 4.89 1.35
N ARG A 107 11.71 3.89 0.86
CA ARG A 107 11.22 3.02 -0.23
C ARG A 107 9.89 2.33 0.14
N GLY A 108 9.78 1.79 1.36
CA GLY A 108 8.54 1.15 1.81
C GLY A 108 7.37 2.12 1.93
N LEU A 109 7.62 3.34 2.42
CA LEU A 109 6.60 4.39 2.50
C LEU A 109 6.11 4.82 1.10
N ASN A 110 7.03 4.94 0.14
CA ASN A 110 6.70 5.23 -1.26
C ASN A 110 5.91 4.09 -1.90
N GLU A 111 6.24 2.83 -1.60
CA GLU A 111 5.48 1.68 -2.09
C GLU A 111 4.04 1.69 -1.57
N ILE A 112 3.80 2.01 -0.29
CA ILE A 112 2.44 2.17 0.27
C ILE A 112 1.69 3.30 -0.44
N LYS A 113 2.32 4.46 -0.64
CA LYS A 113 1.72 5.59 -1.38
C LYS A 113 1.31 5.17 -2.78
N LEU A 114 2.20 4.48 -3.48
CA LEU A 114 1.98 4.00 -4.82
C LEU A 114 0.79 3.02 -4.88
N MET A 115 0.75 2.04 -3.97
CA MET A 115 -0.37 1.09 -3.88
C MET A 115 -1.70 1.81 -3.66
N ARG A 116 -1.74 2.81 -2.76
CA ARG A 116 -2.96 3.59 -2.50
C ARG A 116 -3.40 4.40 -3.72
N TYR A 117 -2.45 5.07 -4.37
CA TYR A 117 -2.70 5.86 -5.56
C TYR A 117 -3.26 4.99 -6.70
N GLU A 118 -2.56 3.91 -7.06
CA GLU A 118 -2.96 3.05 -8.18
C GLU A 118 -4.28 2.31 -7.89
N TYR A 119 -4.52 1.90 -6.64
CA TYR A 119 -5.81 1.32 -6.25
C TYR A 119 -6.96 2.33 -6.39
N GLY A 120 -6.76 3.57 -5.94
CA GLY A 120 -7.73 4.66 -6.13
C GLY A 120 -8.02 4.91 -7.62
N ARG A 121 -6.97 4.97 -8.45
CA ARG A 121 -7.11 5.12 -9.90
C ARG A 121 -7.90 3.98 -10.54
N VAL A 122 -7.71 2.74 -10.08
CA VAL A 122 -8.50 1.59 -10.56
C VAL A 122 -9.98 1.78 -10.21
N ILE A 123 -10.30 2.19 -8.97
CA ILE A 123 -11.67 2.49 -8.55
C ILE A 123 -12.27 3.58 -9.45
N ASP A 124 -11.56 4.70 -9.64
CA ASP A 124 -12.02 5.81 -10.48
C ASP A 124 -12.29 5.34 -11.92
N LYS A 125 -11.40 4.50 -12.46
CA LYS A 125 -11.57 3.94 -13.80
C LYS A 125 -12.79 3.02 -13.88
N LEU A 126 -13.06 2.20 -12.86
CA LEU A 126 -14.30 1.42 -12.78
C LEU A 126 -15.55 2.33 -12.75
N GLN A 127 -15.46 3.50 -12.13
CA GLN A 127 -16.53 4.50 -12.15
C GLN A 127 -16.78 5.13 -13.54
N THR A 128 -15.88 4.94 -14.51
CA THR A 128 -16.11 5.37 -15.90
C THR A 128 -16.86 4.33 -16.74
N LEU A 129 -16.92 3.07 -16.30
CA LEU A 129 -17.67 2.02 -16.98
C LEU A 129 -19.17 2.30 -16.90
N ARG A 130 -19.92 1.83 -17.91
CA ARG A 130 -21.38 1.84 -17.87
C ARG A 130 -21.88 1.09 -16.61
N PRO A 131 -22.99 1.52 -15.97
CA PRO A 131 -23.43 0.97 -14.70
C PRO A 131 -23.52 -0.57 -14.66
N TRP A 132 -24.10 -1.17 -15.71
CA TRP A 132 -24.20 -2.63 -15.81
C TRP A 132 -22.82 -3.30 -15.99
N ASP A 133 -21.94 -2.73 -16.82
CA ASP A 133 -20.60 -3.26 -17.03
C ASP A 133 -19.77 -3.19 -15.73
N ARG A 134 -19.91 -2.11 -14.95
CA ARG A 134 -19.31 -1.96 -13.63
C ARG A 134 -19.80 -3.01 -12.64
N GLU A 135 -21.11 -3.10 -12.43
CA GLU A 135 -21.71 -4.06 -11.48
C GLU A 135 -21.28 -5.50 -11.80
N LEU A 136 -21.33 -5.84 -13.09
CA LEU A 136 -20.93 -7.16 -13.57
C LEU A 136 -19.44 -7.43 -13.30
N PHE A 137 -18.58 -6.45 -13.56
CA PHE A 137 -17.15 -6.60 -13.39
C PHE A 137 -16.74 -6.63 -11.93
N GLU A 138 -17.36 -5.83 -11.07
CA GLU A 138 -17.17 -5.87 -9.62
C GLU A 138 -17.52 -7.25 -9.06
N LYS A 139 -18.67 -7.82 -9.42
CA LYS A 139 -19.02 -9.20 -9.03
C LYS A 139 -18.01 -10.23 -9.56
N TYR A 140 -17.42 -9.99 -10.74
CA TYR A 140 -16.41 -10.86 -11.32
C TYR A 140 -15.07 -10.80 -10.57
N ILE A 141 -14.60 -9.62 -10.16
CA ILE A 141 -13.30 -9.47 -9.49
C ILE A 141 -13.37 -9.82 -8.00
N THR A 142 -14.54 -9.69 -7.39
CA THR A 142 -14.84 -10.03 -5.98
C THR A 142 -15.10 -11.54 -5.75
N SER A 143 -15.57 -12.27 -6.78
CA SER A 143 -16.05 -13.65 -6.58
C SER A 143 -14.95 -14.73 -6.68
N PRO A 144 -14.90 -15.72 -5.76
CA PRO A 144 -13.94 -16.83 -5.81
C PRO A 144 -14.10 -17.80 -7.00
N LYS A 145 -15.28 -17.85 -7.65
CA LYS A 145 -15.62 -18.76 -8.79
C LYS A 145 -16.19 -17.97 -9.97
N ARG A 146 -15.33 -17.12 -10.54
CA ARG A 146 -15.65 -15.91 -11.31
C ARG A 146 -16.62 -16.07 -12.49
N SER A 147 -16.59 -17.15 -13.27
CA SER A 147 -17.42 -17.27 -14.50
C SER A 147 -18.67 -18.14 -14.35
N VAL A 148 -18.53 -19.31 -13.73
CA VAL A 148 -19.60 -20.32 -13.61
C VAL A 148 -20.76 -19.83 -12.74
N ARG A 149 -20.44 -19.10 -11.68
CA ARG A 149 -21.45 -18.55 -10.77
C ARG A 149 -22.19 -17.36 -11.41
N LEU A 150 -21.45 -16.49 -12.11
CA LEU A 150 -22.06 -15.36 -12.82
C LEU A 150 -22.95 -15.80 -13.97
N SER A 151 -22.58 -16.86 -14.71
CA SER A 151 -23.43 -17.40 -15.77
C SER A 151 -24.77 -17.89 -15.24
N GLN A 152 -24.78 -18.54 -14.07
CA GLN A 152 -26.00 -18.98 -13.39
C GLN A 152 -26.83 -17.79 -12.87
N GLU A 153 -26.20 -16.83 -12.19
CA GLU A 153 -26.88 -15.65 -11.63
C GLU A 153 -27.52 -14.76 -12.72
N LEU A 154 -26.85 -14.64 -13.87
CA LEU A 154 -27.27 -13.76 -14.96
C LEU A 154 -28.10 -14.48 -16.03
N LYS A 155 -28.31 -15.79 -15.89
CA LYS A 155 -28.96 -16.65 -16.90
C LYS A 155 -28.32 -16.49 -18.29
N MET A 156 -26.99 -16.42 -18.32
CA MET A 156 -26.18 -16.29 -19.53
C MET A 156 -25.31 -17.54 -19.72
N THR A 157 -24.85 -17.80 -20.94
CA THR A 157 -23.82 -18.82 -21.16
C THR A 157 -22.47 -18.35 -20.59
N GLU A 158 -21.62 -19.29 -20.16
CA GLU A 158 -20.28 -18.96 -19.68
C GLU A 158 -19.45 -18.19 -20.72
N ASP A 159 -19.57 -18.54 -22.00
CA ASP A 159 -18.85 -17.86 -23.09
C ASP A 159 -19.30 -16.42 -23.27
N ALA A 160 -20.60 -16.13 -23.11
CA ALA A 160 -21.10 -14.77 -23.14
C ALA A 160 -20.54 -13.93 -21.97
N VAL A 161 -20.43 -14.52 -20.77
CA VAL A 161 -19.79 -13.88 -19.61
C VAL A 161 -18.31 -13.64 -19.89
N ARG A 162 -17.57 -14.64 -20.39
CA ARG A 162 -16.14 -14.50 -20.73
C ARG A 162 -15.90 -13.41 -21.77
N ASN A 163 -16.72 -13.35 -22.83
CA ASN A 163 -16.62 -12.32 -23.86
C ASN A 163 -16.91 -10.92 -23.31
N LYS A 164 -17.93 -10.77 -22.44
CA LYS A 164 -18.17 -9.50 -21.75
C LYS A 164 -17.00 -9.09 -20.86
N MET A 165 -16.45 -10.02 -20.07
CA MET A 165 -15.29 -9.75 -19.23
C MET A 165 -14.06 -9.38 -20.03
N TYR A 166 -13.83 -10.02 -21.16
CA TYR A 166 -12.74 -9.67 -22.05
C TYR A 166 -12.87 -8.24 -22.58
N ARG A 167 -14.07 -7.83 -23.00
CA ARG A 167 -14.33 -6.45 -23.46
C ARG A 167 -14.10 -5.42 -22.35
N ILE A 168 -14.62 -5.68 -21.15
CA ILE A 168 -14.44 -4.77 -20.00
C ILE A 168 -12.97 -4.71 -19.59
N LYS A 169 -12.26 -5.84 -19.54
CA LYS A 169 -10.80 -5.83 -19.30
C LYS A 169 -10.06 -5.06 -20.37
N LYS A 170 -10.41 -5.22 -21.65
CA LYS A 170 -9.77 -4.48 -22.72
C LYS A 170 -9.98 -2.98 -22.56
N GLU A 171 -11.19 -2.55 -22.22
CA GLU A 171 -11.52 -1.15 -21.93
C GLU A 171 -10.81 -0.60 -20.69
N LEU A 172 -10.70 -1.43 -19.64
CA LEU A 172 -9.99 -1.09 -18.42
C LEU A 172 -8.47 -1.01 -18.63
N TYR A 173 -7.89 -1.87 -19.47
CA TYR A 173 -6.44 -1.98 -19.65
C TYR A 173 -5.93 -1.09 -20.79
N SER A 174 -6.74 -0.78 -21.79
CA SER A 174 -6.33 0.05 -22.93
C SER A 174 -6.01 1.46 -22.43
N ASN A 175 -4.75 1.88 -22.59
CA ASN A 175 -4.19 3.19 -22.22
C ASN A 175 -4.14 3.49 -20.70
N PHE A 176 -4.86 2.73 -19.87
CA PHE A 176 -4.88 2.94 -18.42
C PHE A 176 -3.62 2.39 -17.74
N ALA A 177 -3.17 1.19 -18.13
CA ALA A 177 -1.95 0.60 -17.60
C ALA A 177 -0.74 1.51 -17.85
N ASP A 178 -0.69 2.16 -19.02
CA ASP A 178 0.37 3.10 -19.38
C ASP A 178 0.25 4.39 -18.55
N SER A 179 -0.98 4.87 -18.27
CA SER A 179 -1.20 6.01 -17.37
C SER A 179 -0.89 5.75 -15.89
N LEU A 180 -0.77 4.49 -15.45
CA LEU A 180 -0.31 4.17 -14.10
C LEU A 180 1.22 4.30 -13.97
N GLY A 181 1.94 4.36 -15.10
CA GLY A 181 3.39 4.56 -15.15
C GLY A 181 3.84 6.03 -15.27
N VAL A 182 2.89 6.96 -15.44
CA VAL A 182 3.17 8.41 -15.49
C VAL A 182 2.89 8.99 -14.11
N TYR A 183 3.94 9.23 -13.34
CA TYR A 183 3.85 9.87 -12.03
C TYR A 183 4.14 11.36 -12.19
N ASP A 184 3.32 12.22 -11.57
CA ASP A 184 3.74 13.60 -11.32
C ASP A 184 4.89 13.53 -10.30
N ASP A 185 6.09 13.96 -10.71
CA ASP A 185 7.35 13.94 -9.95
C ASP A 185 7.22 14.56 -8.54
N ASP A 186 6.26 15.47 -8.34
CA ASP A 186 6.02 16.13 -7.05
C ASP A 186 5.27 15.24 -6.02
N SER A 187 4.73 14.09 -6.44
CA SER A 187 3.88 13.23 -5.60
C SER A 187 4.58 11.95 -5.08
N ILE A 188 5.69 11.55 -5.71
CA ILE A 188 6.50 10.39 -5.30
C ILE A 188 7.96 10.79 -5.44
N ILE A 189 8.60 11.18 -4.33
CA ILE A 189 10.04 11.41 -4.30
C ILE A 189 10.72 10.04 -4.37
N PHE A 190 11.01 9.58 -5.58
CA PHE A 190 12.09 8.63 -5.78
C PHE A 190 13.37 9.44 -5.57
N LEU A 191 14.04 9.23 -4.42
CA LEU A 191 15.44 9.59 -4.35
C LEU A 191 16.13 8.67 -5.36
N ASP A 192 16.40 9.22 -6.54
CA ASP A 192 17.36 8.64 -7.48
C ASP A 192 18.69 8.55 -6.74
N VAL A 193 19.02 7.32 -6.35
CA VAL A 193 20.35 6.97 -5.86
C VAL A 193 21.26 6.89 -7.09
N ILE A 194 22.02 7.95 -7.32
CA ILE A 194 23.31 7.89 -8.00
C ILE A 194 24.37 7.54 -6.96
#